data_AF-A0A8H9TTU3-F1
#
_entry.id   AF-A0A8H9TTU3-F1
#
_cell.length_a   1.000
_cell.length_b   1.000
_cell.length_c   1.000
_cell.angle_alpha   90.00
_cell.angle_beta   90.00
_cell.angle_gamma   90.00
#
_symmetry.space_group_name_H-M   'P 1'
#
loop_
_entity.id
_entity.type
_entity.pdbx_description
1 polymer ?
#
loop_
_entity_poly.entity_id
_entity_poly.type
_entity_poly.pdbx_seq_one_letter_code
_entity_poly.pdbx_strand_id
1 'polypeptide(L)'
;MNYDIINGQKVPQTIITESGVLAHNHHGTVKVVRGELTIIGSLHGTLAIESNGSAKIQGSQHGTVSIASGAKVVVEGSTHGTVSISKGATLIIEESGLLMGTLNNNGTMILRGAFGGAQSGTQKIIIEGSGYIKEPKIIDGVHYY
;
A
#
# COMPACT_ATOMS: atom_id res chain seq x y z
N MET A 1 17.58 11.59 3.24
CA MET A 1 17.15 12.82 2.52
C MET A 1 15.67 13.01 2.84
N ASN A 2 15.25 14.18 3.30
CA ASN A 2 13.88 14.44 3.80
C ASN A 2 13.06 15.32 2.84
N TYR A 3 13.30 15.20 1.53
CA TYR A 3 12.57 15.93 0.51
C TYR A 3 12.37 15.05 -0.72
N ASP A 4 11.24 15.26 -1.40
CA ASP A 4 10.95 14.73 -2.71
C ASP A 4 11.22 15.81 -3.78
N ILE A 5 11.42 15.39 -5.02
CA ILE A 5 11.45 16.30 -6.16
C ILE A 5 10.12 16.16 -6.89
N ILE A 6 9.28 17.19 -6.81
CA ILE A 6 7.95 17.24 -7.43
C ILE A 6 7.92 18.45 -8.36
N ASN A 7 7.68 18.21 -9.65
CA ASN A 7 7.71 19.26 -10.69
C ASN A 7 9.00 20.10 -10.67
N GLY A 8 10.14 19.45 -10.41
CA GLY A 8 11.45 20.11 -10.32
C GLY A 8 11.73 20.86 -9.02
N GLN A 9 10.80 20.88 -8.07
CA GLN A 9 10.95 21.55 -6.78
C GLN A 9 11.17 20.57 -5.63
N LYS A 10 11.97 20.99 -4.64
CA LYS A 10 12.15 20.24 -3.39
C LYS A 10 10.93 20.44 -2.50
N VAL A 11 10.21 19.36 -2.23
CA VAL A 11 9.04 19.35 -1.34
C VAL A 11 9.41 18.52 -0.10
N PRO A 12 9.30 19.06 1.12
CA PRO A 12 9.56 18.29 2.33
C PRO A 12 8.62 17.08 2.44
N GLN A 13 9.17 15.96 2.90
CA GLN A 13 8.36 14.77 3.16
C GLN A 13 7.45 15.01 4.37
N THR A 14 6.24 14.46 4.33
CA THR A 14 5.30 14.52 5.46
C THR A 14 5.65 13.42 6.45
N ILE A 15 5.96 13.79 7.69
CA ILE A 15 6.30 12.83 8.75
C ILE A 15 5.16 12.76 9.75
N ILE A 16 4.61 11.56 9.93
CA ILE A 16 3.54 11.28 10.88
C ILE A 16 4.15 10.65 12.13
N THR A 17 4.02 11.34 13.26
CA THR A 17 4.50 10.90 14.58
C THR A 17 3.39 10.74 15.61
N GLU A 18 2.15 10.96 15.19
CA GLU A 18 0.93 10.81 15.97
C GLU A 18 -0.21 10.41 15.02
N SER A 19 -1.25 9.76 15.54
CA SER A 19 -2.34 9.30 14.68
C SER A 19 -3.08 10.47 14.04
N GLY A 20 -3.51 10.32 12.79
CA GLY A 20 -4.12 11.40 12.04
C GLY A 20 -4.87 10.94 10.80
N VAL A 21 -5.50 11.91 10.13
CA VAL A 21 -6.32 11.67 8.94
C VAL A 21 -5.82 12.51 7.77
N LEU A 22 -5.59 11.86 6.64
CA LEU A 22 -5.36 12.49 5.35
C LEU A 22 -6.68 12.47 4.56
N ALA A 23 -7.43 13.56 4.65
CA ALA A 23 -8.77 13.67 4.07
C ALA A 23 -8.79 14.23 2.64
N HIS A 24 -7.71 14.86 2.20
CA HIS A 24 -7.60 15.50 0.88
C HIS A 24 -6.54 14.83 0.02
N ASN A 25 -6.43 15.24 -1.24
CA ASN A 25 -5.38 14.77 -2.14
C ASN A 25 -4.01 15.25 -1.65
N HIS A 26 -3.02 14.38 -1.64
CA HIS A 26 -1.64 14.67 -1.25
C HIS A 26 -0.67 14.10 -2.30
N HIS A 27 0.39 14.87 -2.59
CA HIS A 27 1.45 14.45 -3.50
C HIS A 27 2.78 14.37 -2.76
N GLY A 28 3.54 13.30 -3.01
CA GLY A 28 4.85 13.08 -2.43
C GLY A 28 4.89 11.94 -1.42
N THR A 29 5.90 11.97 -0.58
CA THR A 29 6.17 10.93 0.40
C THR A 29 5.55 11.28 1.75
N VAL A 30 4.77 10.33 2.27
CA VAL A 30 4.28 10.31 3.64
C VAL A 30 4.97 9.17 4.38
N LYS A 31 5.66 9.49 5.47
CA LYS A 31 6.37 8.54 6.31
C LYS A 31 5.69 8.46 7.69
N VAL A 32 5.13 7.30 8.02
CA VAL A 32 4.51 7.03 9.31
C VAL A 32 5.53 6.39 10.22
N VAL A 33 6.07 7.18 11.15
CA VAL A 33 7.10 6.75 12.10
C VAL A 33 6.48 6.09 13.32
N ARG A 34 5.36 6.64 13.82
CA ARG A 34 4.51 6.02 14.83
C ARG A 34 3.07 6.48 14.66
N GLY A 35 2.16 5.75 15.31
CA GLY A 35 0.73 6.05 15.28
C GLY A 35 0.04 5.43 14.07
N GLU A 36 -1.22 5.80 13.85
CA GLU A 36 -2.02 5.32 12.73
C GLU A 36 -2.40 6.48 11.80
N LEU A 37 -2.05 6.36 10.52
CA LEU A 37 -2.52 7.27 9.48
C LEU A 37 -3.75 6.68 8.79
N THR A 38 -4.89 7.35 8.86
CA THR A 38 -6.06 7.02 8.04
C THR A 38 -6.08 7.89 6.78
N ILE A 39 -6.09 7.27 5.60
CA ILE A 39 -6.21 7.95 4.31
C ILE A 39 -7.65 7.80 3.84
N ILE A 40 -8.41 8.90 3.86
CA ILE A 40 -9.77 8.99 3.30
C ILE A 40 -9.74 9.62 1.91
N GLY A 41 -8.81 10.55 1.67
CA GLY A 41 -8.59 11.17 0.37
C GLY A 41 -7.74 10.30 -0.56
N SER A 42 -6.90 10.93 -1.39
CA SER A 42 -5.91 10.23 -2.21
C SER A 42 -4.48 10.62 -1.83
N LEU A 43 -3.57 9.65 -1.88
CA LEU A 43 -2.13 9.91 -1.84
C LEU A 43 -1.51 9.49 -3.18
N HIS A 44 -0.76 10.41 -3.79
CA HIS A 44 0.00 10.20 -5.01
C HIS A 44 1.50 10.29 -4.68
N GLY A 45 2.12 9.14 -4.41
CA GLY A 45 3.52 9.05 -4.09
C GLY A 45 3.83 7.85 -3.20
N THR A 46 4.72 8.05 -2.23
CA THR A 46 5.19 6.95 -1.37
C THR A 46 4.53 7.02 0.00
N LEU A 47 3.91 5.92 0.42
CA LEU A 47 3.51 5.67 1.80
C LEU A 47 4.53 4.72 2.44
N ALA A 48 5.36 5.24 3.33
CA ALA A 48 6.35 4.45 4.06
C ALA A 48 5.92 4.27 5.53
N ILE A 49 5.64 3.04 5.94
CA ILE A 49 5.26 2.71 7.31
C ILE A 49 6.46 2.06 8.00
N GLU A 50 6.97 2.74 9.03
CA GLU A 50 8.06 2.24 9.88
C GLU A 50 7.53 1.29 10.95
N SER A 51 8.42 0.58 11.65
CA SER A 51 8.08 -0.55 12.54
C SER A 51 7.04 -0.30 13.62
N ASN A 52 6.84 0.95 14.06
CA ASN A 52 5.87 1.33 15.09
C ASN A 52 4.66 2.09 14.51
N GLY A 53 4.56 2.16 13.18
CA GLY A 53 3.51 2.82 12.44
C GLY A 53 2.45 1.85 11.94
N SER A 54 1.28 2.40 11.64
CA SER A 54 0.21 1.70 10.94
C SER A 54 -0.51 2.64 9.99
N ALA A 55 -1.20 2.08 9.00
CA ALA A 55 -2.05 2.88 8.13
C ALA A 55 -3.35 2.15 7.78
N LYS A 56 -4.40 2.94 7.61
CA LYS A 56 -5.69 2.52 7.11
C LYS A 56 -6.02 3.28 5.83
N ILE A 57 -6.07 2.60 4.70
CA ILE A 57 -6.37 3.19 3.38
C ILE A 57 -7.85 2.96 3.09
N GLN A 58 -8.67 3.97 3.34
CA GLN A 58 -10.11 3.98 3.03
C GLN A 58 -10.41 4.65 1.69
N GLY A 59 -9.58 5.61 1.29
CA GLY A 59 -9.61 6.26 -0.02
C GLY A 59 -8.72 5.54 -1.04
N SER A 60 -7.81 6.28 -1.70
CA SER A 60 -6.89 5.71 -2.68
C SER A 60 -5.42 6.00 -2.40
N GLN A 61 -4.59 5.02 -2.69
CA GLN A 61 -3.14 5.17 -2.71
C GLN A 61 -2.61 4.87 -4.11
N HIS A 62 -1.89 5.82 -4.70
CA HIS A 62 -1.26 5.72 -6.01
C HIS A 62 0.25 5.87 -5.86
N GLY A 63 0.99 4.81 -6.18
CA GLY A 63 2.46 4.79 -6.11
C GLY A 63 2.96 3.64 -5.25
N THR A 64 3.87 3.94 -4.32
CA THR A 64 4.57 2.92 -3.54
C THR A 64 4.01 2.84 -2.12
N VAL A 65 3.79 1.62 -1.62
CA VAL A 65 3.58 1.34 -0.20
C VAL A 65 4.72 0.46 0.29
N SER A 66 5.47 0.93 1.28
CA SER A 66 6.53 0.17 1.93
C SER A 66 6.15 -0.08 3.38
N ILE A 67 6.10 -1.35 3.78
CA ILE A 67 5.67 -1.77 5.11
C ILE A 67 6.86 -2.44 5.81
N ALA A 68 7.41 -1.78 6.84
CA ALA A 68 8.53 -2.27 7.62
C ALA A 68 8.10 -3.38 8.59
N SER A 69 9.07 -4.17 9.06
CA SER A 69 8.84 -5.22 10.08
C SER A 69 8.12 -4.64 11.30
N GLY A 70 7.08 -5.31 11.79
CA GLY A 70 6.26 -4.85 12.93
C GLY A 70 5.11 -3.91 12.55
N ALA A 71 5.11 -3.35 11.34
CA ALA A 71 4.07 -2.45 10.87
C ALA A 71 2.87 -3.21 10.27
N LYS A 72 1.73 -2.51 10.26
CA LYS A 72 0.45 -3.02 9.72
C LYS A 72 -0.19 -2.00 8.79
N VAL A 73 -0.66 -2.46 7.63
CA VAL A 73 -1.52 -1.68 6.73
C VAL A 73 -2.83 -2.43 6.49
N VAL A 74 -3.94 -1.70 6.56
CA VAL A 74 -5.28 -2.19 6.21
C VAL A 74 -5.80 -1.38 5.03
N VAL A 75 -6.32 -2.04 4.00
CA VAL A 75 -6.88 -1.41 2.80
C VAL A 75 -8.36 -1.76 2.71
N GLU A 76 -9.21 -0.76 2.89
CA GLU A 76 -10.66 -0.82 2.66
C GLU A 76 -11.05 -0.15 1.33
N GLY A 77 -10.22 0.77 0.84
CA GLY A 77 -10.34 1.43 -0.45
C GLY A 77 -9.47 0.79 -1.52
N SER A 78 -8.57 1.55 -2.14
CA SER A 78 -7.72 1.02 -3.23
C SER A 78 -6.25 1.39 -3.12
N THR A 79 -5.39 0.48 -3.57
CA THR A 79 -3.96 0.72 -3.77
C THR A 79 -3.59 0.38 -5.22
N HIS A 80 -2.97 1.33 -5.91
CA HIS A 80 -2.49 1.20 -7.29
C HIS A 80 -0.99 1.47 -7.34
N GLY A 81 -0.20 0.46 -7.68
CA GLY A 81 1.25 0.60 -7.85
C GLY A 81 2.02 -0.54 -7.20
N THR A 82 3.07 -0.20 -6.46
CA THR A 82 4.00 -1.19 -5.88
C THR A 82 3.78 -1.30 -4.38
N VAL A 83 3.58 -2.51 -3.87
CA VAL A 83 3.53 -2.79 -2.43
C VAL A 83 4.66 -3.73 -2.05
N SER A 84 5.44 -3.33 -1.05
CA SER A 84 6.53 -4.13 -0.48
C SER A 84 6.25 -4.43 0.98
N ILE A 85 6.14 -5.72 1.31
CA ILE A 85 5.84 -6.21 2.66
C ILE A 85 7.12 -6.86 3.21
N SER A 86 7.72 -6.22 4.21
CA SER A 86 8.89 -6.76 4.88
C SER A 86 8.54 -7.99 5.74
N LYS A 87 9.54 -8.81 6.06
CA LYS A 87 9.37 -9.90 7.01
C LYS A 87 8.85 -9.36 8.35
N GLY A 88 7.82 -9.99 8.90
CA GLY A 88 7.17 -9.57 10.15
C GLY A 88 6.19 -8.39 10.00
N ALA A 89 5.98 -7.88 8.78
CA ALA A 89 4.96 -6.88 8.48
C ALA A 89 3.64 -7.54 8.04
N THR A 90 2.53 -6.84 8.18
CA THR A 90 1.20 -7.31 7.77
C THR A 90 0.51 -6.33 6.82
N LEU A 91 0.03 -6.82 5.69
CA LEU A 91 -0.94 -6.15 4.83
C LEU A 91 -2.27 -6.91 4.89
N ILE A 92 -3.37 -6.19 5.07
CA ILE A 92 -4.72 -6.74 4.96
C ILE A 92 -5.46 -5.97 3.88
N ILE A 93 -5.96 -6.67 2.88
CA ILE A 93 -6.92 -6.15 1.90
C ILE A 93 -8.29 -6.62 2.36
N GLU A 94 -9.10 -5.73 2.93
CA GLU A 94 -10.45 -6.05 3.41
C GLU A 94 -11.41 -6.34 2.24
N GLU A 95 -12.62 -6.79 2.54
CA GLU A 95 -13.61 -7.25 1.53
C GLU A 95 -13.88 -6.23 0.42
N SER A 96 -13.99 -4.93 0.76
CA SER A 96 -14.15 -3.84 -0.21
C SER A 96 -12.83 -3.37 -0.83
N GLY A 97 -11.72 -3.85 -0.31
CA GLY A 97 -10.37 -3.43 -0.65
C GLY A 97 -9.91 -3.96 -2.00
N LEU A 98 -9.14 -3.13 -2.71
CA LEU A 98 -8.53 -3.48 -3.99
C LEU A 98 -7.03 -3.19 -3.98
N LEU A 99 -6.24 -4.19 -4.35
CA LEU A 99 -4.82 -4.03 -4.66
C LEU A 99 -4.60 -4.28 -6.16
N MET A 100 -4.10 -3.27 -6.88
CA MET A 100 -3.70 -3.40 -8.28
C MET A 100 -2.24 -3.02 -8.48
N GLY A 101 -1.49 -3.87 -9.19
CA GLY A 101 -0.09 -3.62 -9.56
C GLY A 101 0.88 -4.68 -9.03
N THR A 102 2.05 -4.25 -8.57
CA THR A 102 3.14 -5.16 -8.20
C THR A 102 3.18 -5.38 -6.70
N LEU A 103 3.24 -6.64 -6.28
CA LEU A 103 3.42 -7.06 -4.90
C LEU A 103 4.78 -7.75 -4.72
N ASN A 104 5.56 -7.31 -3.74
CA ASN A 104 6.72 -8.02 -3.21
C ASN A 104 6.42 -8.45 -1.76
N ASN A 105 6.08 -9.73 -1.57
CA ASN A 105 5.63 -10.26 -0.30
C ASN A 105 6.70 -11.11 0.40
N ASN A 106 7.33 -10.54 1.42
CA ASN A 106 8.21 -11.27 2.34
C ASN A 106 7.65 -11.34 3.78
N GLY A 107 6.43 -10.83 4.00
CA GLY A 107 5.72 -10.84 5.27
C GLY A 107 4.38 -11.56 5.16
N THR A 108 3.35 -11.00 5.79
CA THR A 108 2.00 -11.56 5.76
C THR A 108 1.08 -10.68 4.92
N MET A 109 0.43 -11.28 3.92
CA MET A 109 -0.67 -10.66 3.19
C MET A 109 -1.94 -11.47 3.42
N ILE A 110 -2.96 -10.83 3.99
CA ILE A 110 -4.33 -11.37 4.11
C ILE A 110 -5.20 -10.70 3.05
N LEU A 111 -5.84 -11.50 2.21
CA LEU A 111 -6.66 -11.05 1.10
C LEU A 111 -8.12 -11.49 1.33
N ARG A 112 -8.99 -10.52 1.61
CA ARG A 112 -10.44 -10.67 1.70
C ARG A 112 -11.18 -9.97 0.55
N GLY A 113 -10.55 -8.96 -0.03
CA GLY A 113 -11.00 -8.30 -1.26
C GLY A 113 -10.28 -8.81 -2.51
N ALA A 114 -9.94 -7.92 -3.42
CA ALA A 114 -9.37 -8.28 -4.72
C ALA A 114 -7.89 -7.92 -4.86
N PHE A 115 -7.12 -8.80 -5.49
CA PHE A 115 -5.75 -8.51 -5.93
C PHE A 115 -5.62 -8.77 -7.44
N GLY A 116 -5.17 -7.77 -8.20
CA GLY A 116 -4.87 -7.91 -9.63
C GLY A 116 -3.46 -7.40 -9.95
N GLY A 117 -2.55 -8.31 -10.27
CA GLY A 117 -1.24 -7.94 -10.80
C GLY A 117 -0.13 -8.94 -10.50
N ALA A 118 1.11 -8.49 -10.66
CA ALA A 118 2.28 -9.34 -10.52
C ALA A 118 2.66 -9.53 -9.05
N GLN A 119 3.01 -10.75 -8.66
CA GLN A 119 3.53 -11.05 -7.33
C GLN A 119 4.93 -11.65 -7.38
N SER A 120 5.73 -11.28 -6.39
CA SER A 120 7.07 -11.82 -6.11
C SER A 120 7.29 -11.90 -4.60
N GLY A 121 8.42 -12.46 -4.18
CA GLY A 121 8.75 -12.64 -2.77
C GLY A 121 8.67 -14.10 -2.33
N THR A 122 8.88 -14.34 -1.05
CA THR A 122 9.03 -15.70 -0.49
C THR A 122 7.76 -16.23 0.18
N GLN A 123 6.78 -15.36 0.45
CA GLN A 123 5.59 -15.72 1.22
C GLN A 123 4.35 -15.84 0.34
N LYS A 124 3.47 -16.79 0.72
CA LYS A 124 2.16 -16.98 0.07
C LYS A 124 1.17 -15.92 0.54
N ILE A 125 0.19 -15.62 -0.30
CA ILE A 125 -0.99 -14.83 0.07
C ILE A 125 -1.98 -15.74 0.82
N ILE A 126 -2.47 -15.26 1.97
CA ILE A 126 -3.52 -15.93 2.73
C ILE A 126 -4.85 -15.38 2.24
N ILE A 127 -5.62 -16.20 1.54
CA ILE A 127 -6.94 -15.83 1.04
C ILE A 127 -7.98 -16.21 2.09
N GLU A 128 -8.80 -15.26 2.51
CA GLU A 128 -9.87 -15.40 3.49
C GLU A 128 -11.19 -14.91 2.89
N GLY A 129 -12.32 -15.45 3.36
CA GLY A 129 -13.65 -14.97 2.96
C GLY A 129 -13.87 -15.00 1.44
N SER A 130 -14.32 -13.87 0.87
CA SER A 130 -14.55 -13.69 -0.56
C SER A 130 -13.31 -13.27 -1.35
N GLY A 131 -12.12 -13.32 -0.75
CA GLY A 131 -10.90 -12.82 -1.37
C GLY A 131 -10.55 -13.58 -2.65
N TYR A 132 -10.05 -12.87 -3.66
CA TYR A 132 -9.64 -13.50 -4.92
C TYR A 132 -8.50 -12.75 -5.61
N ILE A 133 -7.68 -13.53 -6.34
CA ILE A 133 -6.65 -13.01 -7.24
C ILE A 133 -7.24 -13.00 -8.65
N LYS A 134 -7.21 -11.85 -9.32
CA LYS A 134 -7.70 -11.70 -10.68
C LYS A 134 -6.65 -12.24 -11.65
N GLU A 135 -7.02 -13.29 -12.35
CA GLU A 135 -6.19 -13.89 -13.38
C GLU A 135 -5.98 -12.92 -14.55
N PRO A 136 -4.76 -12.82 -15.11
CA PRO A 136 -4.51 -11.98 -16.26
C PRO A 136 -5.27 -12.51 -17.49
N LYS A 137 -5.95 -11.62 -18.20
CA LYS A 137 -6.34 -11.91 -19.57
C LYS A 137 -5.11 -11.70 -20.45
N ILE A 138 -4.67 -12.76 -21.12
CA ILE A 138 -3.53 -12.69 -22.04
C ILE A 138 -4.07 -12.38 -23.44
N ILE A 139 -3.67 -11.24 -24.01
CA ILE A 139 -3.96 -10.86 -25.40
C ILE A 139 -2.62 -10.53 -26.06
N ASP A 140 -2.26 -11.23 -27.12
CA ASP A 140 -1.01 -11.04 -27.87
C ASP A 140 0.26 -11.07 -26.99
N GLY A 141 0.26 -11.90 -25.94
CA GLY A 141 1.37 -12.02 -24.99
C GLY A 141 1.42 -10.92 -23.92
N VAL A 142 0.48 -9.96 -23.94
CA VAL A 142 0.33 -8.91 -22.94
C VAL A 142 -0.67 -9.34 -21.87
N HIS A 143 -0.29 -9.19 -20.61
CA HIS A 143 -1.13 -9.54 -19.46
C HIS A 143 -1.98 -8.34 -19.04
N TYR A 144 -3.31 -8.47 -19.11
CA TYR A 144 -4.27 -7.48 -18.65
C TYR A 144 -4.89 -7.93 -17.31
N TYR A 145 -4.70 -7.12 -16.27
CA TYR A 145 -5.25 -7.36 -14.93
C TYR A 145 -6.44 -6.45 -14.64
#